data_AF-A0A9P0C3J1-F1
#
_entry.id   AF-A0A9P0C3J1-F1
#
_cell.length_a   1.000
_cell.length_b   1.000
_cell.length_c   1.000
_cell.angle_alpha   90.00
_cell.angle_beta   90.00
_cell.angle_gamma   90.00
#
_symmetry.space_group_name_H-M   'P 1'
#
loop_
_entity.id
_entity.type
_entity.pdbx_description
1 polymer ?
#
loop_
_entity_poly.entity_id
_entity_poly.type
_entity_poly.pdbx_seq_one_letter_code
_entity_poly.pdbx_strand_id
1 'polypeptide(L)'
;MGRIYLCVFLLGLLLPSINARRDKFFRKDYTYIEELNAFYKVHWDSSGDTWDSAFLACNDEEANLFYPKQKEEWGPVKVLMQNMTEQPNVTDIFVGYHNKYHLGEFITVDGHATPYPLIKDVIDNSMDQCILMSINTGEFRISPCARDPESPLPFFCKKEIQEDMSCPTVDKGYKYSTELRRCYKVNKTPKLWSEAVQTCYMEGGMLVLAETSEELQKLSRFVESGTYSSGFRKLYPREEYYTLAGQKFKGEINKYQPVERYNNYGEPEMVYGTCGAIEISRGARSSTESCDTYRPFICQMEISKD
;
A
#
# COMPACT_ATOMS: atom_id res chain seq x y z
N MET A 1 0.74 70.14 34.85
CA MET A 1 -0.27 69.27 34.19
C MET A 1 0.48 68.30 33.28
N GLY A 2 0.65 67.07 33.75
CA GLY A 2 1.51 66.06 33.14
C GLY A 2 0.92 65.46 31.87
N ARG A 3 1.78 65.22 30.88
CA ARG A 3 1.46 64.46 29.66
C ARG A 3 1.72 62.98 29.93
N ILE A 4 0.65 62.19 29.98
CA ILE A 4 0.69 60.74 30.11
C ILE A 4 1.06 60.15 28.74
N TYR A 5 2.20 59.47 28.67
CA TYR A 5 2.59 58.68 27.50
C TYR A 5 1.86 57.34 27.53
N LEU A 6 1.02 57.08 26.53
CA LEU A 6 0.35 55.80 26.33
C LEU A 6 1.32 54.84 25.61
N CYS A 7 2.09 54.06 26.37
CA CYS A 7 2.87 52.95 25.81
C CYS A 7 1.92 51.79 25.47
N VAL A 8 1.57 51.64 24.19
CA VAL A 8 0.88 50.45 23.68
C VAL A 8 1.91 49.32 23.57
N PHE A 9 1.92 48.43 24.55
CA PHE A 9 2.62 47.15 24.46
C PHE A 9 1.90 46.25 23.46
N LEU A 10 2.36 46.25 22.20
CA LEU A 10 2.05 45.20 21.24
C LEU A 10 2.81 43.93 21.66
N LEU A 11 2.23 43.15 22.57
CA LEU A 11 2.59 41.75 22.74
C LEU A 11 2.12 41.01 21.47
N GLY A 12 3.03 40.92 20.50
CA GLY A 12 2.86 40.01 19.37
C GLY A 12 2.76 38.58 19.90
N LEU A 13 1.55 38.03 19.89
CA LEU A 13 1.33 36.59 20.00
C LEU A 13 1.96 35.96 18.76
N LEU A 14 3.23 35.59 18.86
CA LEU A 14 3.83 34.58 17.98
C LEU A 14 3.13 33.26 18.31
N LEU A 15 1.98 33.02 17.69
CA LEU A 15 1.45 31.68 17.57
C LEU A 15 2.55 30.88 16.85
N PRO A 16 3.12 29.83 17.46
CA PRO A 16 3.99 28.94 16.71
C PRO A 16 3.18 28.45 15.52
N SER A 17 3.69 28.68 14.32
CA SER A 17 3.18 28.02 13.12
C SER A 17 3.25 26.54 13.41
N ILE A 18 2.12 25.93 13.75
CA ILE A 18 1.97 24.49 13.69
C ILE A 18 2.07 24.21 12.19
N ASN A 19 3.28 24.02 11.69
CA ASN A 19 3.46 23.25 10.48
C ASN A 19 2.92 21.88 10.86
N ALA A 20 1.65 21.65 10.52
CA ALA A 20 1.12 20.30 10.43
C ALA A 20 1.98 19.62 9.37
N ARG A 21 3.06 18.99 9.82
CA ARG A 21 3.88 18.13 8.96
C ARG A 21 2.87 17.09 8.49
N ARG A 22 2.51 17.08 7.21
CA ARG A 22 1.73 15.98 6.65
C ARG A 22 2.51 14.72 7.00
N ASP A 23 1.97 13.91 7.90
CA ASP A 23 2.60 12.65 8.26
C ASP A 23 2.71 11.84 6.99
N LYS A 24 3.95 11.54 6.60
CA LYS A 24 4.21 10.73 5.40
C LYS A 24 3.59 9.37 5.67
N PHE A 25 2.83 8.87 4.72
CA PHE A 25 2.17 7.57 4.83
C PHE A 25 2.43 6.75 3.56
N PHE A 26 2.59 5.44 3.73
CA PHE A 26 2.61 4.49 2.62
C PHE A 26 1.60 3.37 2.87
N ARG A 27 1.83 2.59 3.93
CA ARG A 27 0.96 1.54 4.42
C ARG A 27 1.12 1.39 5.94
N LYS A 28 0.09 0.85 6.60
CA LYS A 28 0.06 0.69 8.07
C LYS A 28 1.08 -0.29 8.63
N ASP A 29 1.50 -1.25 7.82
CA ASP A 29 2.49 -2.28 8.14
C ASP A 29 3.93 -1.86 7.79
N TYR A 30 4.13 -0.63 7.34
CA TYR A 30 5.45 -0.08 7.04
C TYR A 30 5.86 0.98 8.05
N THR A 31 7.14 0.96 8.41
CA THR A 31 7.77 1.93 9.30
C THR A 31 8.57 2.94 8.49
N TYR A 32 8.33 4.23 8.71
CA TYR A 32 9.13 5.29 8.12
C TYR A 32 10.46 5.46 8.86
N ILE A 33 11.59 5.40 8.14
CA ILE A 33 12.92 5.74 8.68
C ILE A 33 13.32 7.10 8.13
N GLU A 34 13.39 8.12 9.00
CA GLU A 34 13.67 9.51 8.60
C GLU A 34 15.06 9.68 8.00
N GLU A 35 16.07 9.03 8.58
CA GLU A 35 17.47 9.07 8.13
C GLU A 35 17.66 8.55 6.70
N LEU A 36 16.86 7.56 6.30
CA LEU A 36 16.90 6.95 4.98
C LEU A 36 15.84 7.52 4.02
N ASN A 37 14.98 8.40 4.53
CA ASN A 37 13.84 8.98 3.81
C ASN A 37 13.05 7.92 3.00
N ALA A 38 12.75 6.79 3.64
CA ALA A 38 12.02 5.68 3.02
C ALA A 38 11.23 4.86 4.07
N PHE A 39 10.24 4.12 3.58
CA PHE A 39 9.43 3.19 4.37
C PHE A 39 9.95 1.77 4.24
N TYR A 40 9.92 1.02 5.34
CA TYR A 40 10.44 -0.33 5.41
C TYR A 40 9.47 -1.26 6.15
N LYS A 41 9.41 -2.52 5.70
CA LYS A 41 8.71 -3.61 6.37
C LYS A 41 9.60 -4.85 6.37
N VAL A 42 9.66 -5.54 7.50
CA VAL A 42 10.34 -6.84 7.62
C VAL A 42 9.34 -7.96 7.37
N HIS A 43 9.76 -8.96 6.61
CA HIS A 43 9.03 -10.21 6.37
C HIS A 43 9.89 -11.38 6.84
N TRP A 44 9.25 -12.34 7.49
CA TRP A 44 9.87 -13.60 7.93
C TRP A 44 8.81 -14.71 7.91
N ASP A 45 8.52 -15.19 6.69
CA ASP A 45 7.56 -16.25 6.40
C ASP A 45 8.05 -17.07 5.19
N SER A 46 7.23 -18.00 4.67
CA SER A 46 7.56 -18.88 3.53
C SER A 46 7.88 -18.12 2.23
N SER A 47 7.54 -16.84 2.13
CA SER A 47 7.98 -16.00 1.00
C SER A 47 9.51 -15.79 1.01
N GLY A 48 10.18 -16.10 2.12
CA GLY A 48 11.63 -16.09 2.28
C GLY A 48 12.34 -17.37 1.84
N ASP A 49 11.64 -18.35 1.24
CA ASP A 49 12.24 -19.61 0.77
C ASP A 49 13.01 -19.43 -0.54
N THR A 50 12.62 -18.44 -1.36
CA THR A 50 13.33 -18.08 -2.59
C THR A 50 13.41 -16.57 -2.74
N TRP A 51 14.44 -16.12 -3.46
CA TRP A 51 14.59 -14.71 -3.80
C TRP A 51 13.41 -14.18 -4.63
N ASP A 52 12.87 -14.99 -5.55
CA ASP A 52 11.73 -14.60 -6.38
C ASP A 52 10.47 -14.38 -5.55
N SER A 53 10.20 -15.28 -4.60
CA SER A 53 9.07 -15.14 -3.68
C SER A 53 9.20 -13.87 -2.83
N ALA A 54 10.40 -13.56 -2.33
CA ALA A 54 10.66 -12.34 -1.57
C ALA A 54 10.49 -11.07 -2.44
N PHE A 55 10.96 -11.11 -3.69
CA PHE A 55 10.75 -10.05 -4.67
C PHE A 55 9.25 -9.83 -4.95
N LEU A 56 8.51 -10.90 -5.24
CA LEU A 56 7.08 -10.84 -5.53
C LEU A 56 6.27 -10.34 -4.34
N ALA A 57 6.59 -10.80 -3.12
CA ALA A 57 5.94 -10.31 -1.90
C ALA A 57 6.06 -8.80 -1.75
N CYS A 58 7.26 -8.23 -1.97
CA CYS A 58 7.43 -6.78 -1.95
C CYS A 58 6.72 -6.07 -3.11
N ASN A 59 6.78 -6.64 -4.32
CA ASN A 59 6.14 -6.06 -5.50
C ASN A 59 4.60 -6.03 -5.34
N ASP A 60 4.00 -7.07 -4.78
CA ASP A 60 2.57 -7.17 -4.50
C ASP A 60 2.12 -6.15 -3.42
N GLU A 61 3.06 -5.70 -2.59
CA GLU A 61 2.87 -4.61 -1.64
C GLU A 61 3.16 -3.23 -2.24
N GLU A 62 3.49 -3.16 -3.54
CA GLU A 62 3.90 -1.95 -4.28
C GLU A 62 5.19 -1.31 -3.73
N ALA A 63 6.07 -2.14 -3.20
CA ALA A 63 7.40 -1.80 -2.73
C ALA A 63 8.47 -2.60 -3.51
N ASN A 64 9.74 -2.34 -3.23
CA ASN A 64 10.84 -3.10 -3.80
C ASN A 64 11.49 -3.97 -2.73
N LEU A 65 11.99 -5.15 -3.09
CA LEU A 65 12.89 -5.90 -2.22
C LEU A 65 14.11 -5.03 -1.91
N PHE A 66 14.39 -4.84 -0.62
CA PHE A 66 15.40 -3.94 -0.12
C PHE A 66 16.78 -4.28 -0.68
N TYR A 67 17.45 -3.28 -1.22
CA TYR A 67 18.88 -3.31 -1.42
C TYR A 67 19.49 -2.00 -0.86
N PRO A 68 20.64 -2.08 -0.16
CA PRO A 68 21.31 -0.91 0.41
C PRO A 68 21.99 -0.06 -0.67
N LYS A 69 21.50 1.16 -0.95
CA LYS A 69 22.16 2.08 -1.92
C LYS A 69 23.48 2.61 -1.39
N GLN A 70 23.61 2.70 -0.07
CA GLN A 70 24.86 2.93 0.64
C GLN A 70 25.16 1.77 1.59
N LYS A 71 26.43 1.43 1.79
CA LYS A 71 26.81 0.28 2.61
C LYS A 71 26.27 0.38 4.02
N GLU A 72 26.10 1.58 4.56
CA GLU A 72 25.68 1.82 5.94
C GLU A 72 24.16 1.69 6.16
N GLU A 73 23.35 1.50 5.09
CA GLU A 73 21.89 1.35 5.21
C GLU A 73 21.45 0.11 6.01
N TRP A 74 22.34 -0.87 6.23
CA TRP A 74 22.02 -2.03 7.09
C TRP A 74 21.78 -1.62 8.55
N GLY A 75 22.42 -0.55 9.04
CA GLY A 75 22.36 -0.13 10.44
C GLY A 75 20.93 0.23 10.87
N PRO A 76 20.27 1.20 10.21
CA PRO A 76 18.88 1.54 10.52
C PRO A 76 17.90 0.38 10.28
N VAL A 77 18.14 -0.45 9.26
CA VAL A 77 17.27 -1.61 8.95
C VAL A 77 17.41 -2.72 9.99
N LYS A 78 18.60 -2.92 10.57
CA LYS A 78 18.83 -3.86 11.68
C LYS A 78 17.94 -3.55 12.88
N VAL A 79 17.75 -2.26 13.20
CA VAL A 79 16.90 -1.84 14.32
C VAL A 79 15.46 -2.34 14.14
N LEU A 80 14.93 -2.36 12.90
CA LEU A 80 13.60 -2.90 12.64
C LEU A 80 13.51 -4.39 12.95
N MET A 81 14.53 -5.18 12.58
CA MET A 81 14.60 -6.60 12.89
C MET A 81 14.67 -6.86 14.40
N GLN A 82 15.45 -6.05 15.12
CA GLN A 82 15.60 -6.13 16.57
C GLN A 82 14.31 -5.80 17.33
N ASN A 83 13.43 -5.01 16.72
CA ASN A 83 12.14 -4.64 17.30
C ASN A 83 11.03 -5.66 17.02
N MET A 84 11.30 -6.72 16.26
CA MET A 84 10.33 -7.81 16.07
C MET A 84 10.08 -8.53 17.40
N THR A 85 8.81 -8.88 17.65
CA THR A 85 8.41 -9.63 18.84
C THR A 85 9.07 -11.01 18.87
N GLU A 86 9.18 -11.65 17.71
CA GLU A 86 9.88 -12.91 17.51
C GLU A 86 10.98 -12.68 16.48
N GLN A 87 12.21 -13.07 16.85
CA GLN A 87 13.37 -12.88 15.99
C GLN A 87 13.78 -14.20 15.35
N PRO A 88 14.09 -14.21 14.04
CA PRO A 88 14.67 -15.35 13.39
C PRO A 88 16.03 -15.70 13.97
N ASN A 89 16.30 -16.99 14.14
CA ASN A 89 17.64 -17.49 14.47
C ASN A 89 18.55 -17.57 13.22
N VAL A 90 18.47 -16.57 12.35
CA VAL A 90 19.35 -16.38 11.19
C VAL A 90 19.74 -14.91 11.10
N THR A 91 20.95 -14.66 10.63
CA THR A 91 21.50 -13.30 10.51
C THR A 91 21.53 -12.80 9.08
N ASP A 92 21.36 -13.68 8.11
CA ASP A 92 21.33 -13.32 6.70
C ASP A 92 19.93 -12.96 6.27
N ILE A 93 19.84 -11.99 5.36
CA ILE A 93 18.61 -11.61 4.70
C ILE A 93 18.76 -11.67 3.19
N PHE A 94 17.66 -11.91 2.49
CA PHE A 94 17.61 -11.61 1.06
C PHE A 94 17.66 -10.10 0.85
N VAL A 95 18.47 -9.68 -0.13
CA VAL A 95 18.50 -8.32 -0.63
C VAL A 95 18.25 -8.30 -2.13
N GLY A 96 17.83 -7.14 -2.64
CA GLY A 96 17.45 -6.94 -4.04
C GLY A 96 18.61 -6.89 -5.02
N TYR A 97 19.60 -7.79 -4.91
CA TYR A 97 20.67 -7.99 -5.89
C TYR A 97 20.68 -9.43 -6.42
N HIS A 98 20.81 -9.60 -7.73
CA HIS A 98 20.83 -10.90 -8.39
C HIS A 98 21.61 -10.90 -9.71
N ASN A 99 22.07 -12.07 -10.17
CA ASN A 99 22.67 -12.31 -11.49
C ASN A 99 21.92 -13.45 -12.23
N LYS A 100 20.59 -13.40 -12.21
CA LYS A 100 19.75 -14.41 -12.89
C LYS A 100 19.76 -14.30 -14.42
N TYR A 101 20.38 -13.26 -14.96
CA TYR A 101 20.54 -13.05 -16.40
C TYR A 101 21.94 -13.44 -16.90
N HIS A 102 22.81 -13.95 -16.01
CA HIS A 102 24.18 -14.36 -16.32
C HIS A 102 24.97 -13.30 -17.11
N LEU A 103 24.78 -12.01 -16.76
CA LEU A 103 25.40 -10.87 -17.43
C LEU A 103 26.87 -10.69 -17.03
N GLY A 104 27.40 -11.54 -16.15
CA GLY A 104 28.72 -11.38 -15.55
C GLY A 104 28.78 -10.28 -14.49
N GLU A 105 27.63 -9.76 -14.06
CA GLU A 105 27.50 -8.78 -12.98
C GLU A 105 26.19 -9.01 -12.19
N PHE A 106 26.16 -8.54 -10.94
CA PHE A 106 24.92 -8.44 -10.19
C PHE A 106 24.20 -7.14 -10.57
N ILE A 107 22.88 -7.19 -10.62
CA ILE A 107 22.02 -6.03 -10.85
C ILE A 107 21.01 -5.88 -9.72
N THR A 108 20.44 -4.69 -9.58
CA THR A 108 19.38 -4.38 -8.62
C THR A 108 18.00 -4.82 -9.12
N VAL A 109 17.06 -5.00 -8.20
CA VAL A 109 15.64 -5.30 -8.50
C VAL A 109 14.92 -4.23 -9.33
N ASP A 110 15.47 -3.00 -9.39
CA ASP A 110 14.96 -1.93 -10.25
C ASP A 110 15.69 -1.81 -11.59
N GLY A 111 16.54 -2.80 -11.93
CA GLY A 111 17.15 -2.94 -13.25
C GLY A 111 18.42 -2.11 -13.48
N HIS A 112 19.07 -1.63 -12.42
CA HIS A 112 20.30 -0.85 -12.51
C HIS A 112 21.52 -1.69 -12.11
N ALA A 113 22.72 -1.18 -12.44
CA ALA A 113 23.97 -1.72 -11.92
C ALA A 113 24.04 -1.55 -10.39
N THR A 114 24.80 -2.43 -9.72
CA THR A 114 25.00 -2.29 -8.28
C THR A 114 25.64 -0.94 -7.93
N PRO A 115 25.18 -0.28 -6.85
CA PRO A 115 25.65 1.06 -6.46
C PRO A 115 27.14 1.10 -6.07
N TYR A 116 27.73 -0.05 -5.74
CA TYR A 116 29.13 -0.23 -5.43
C TYR A 116 29.53 -1.69 -5.69
N PRO A 117 30.84 -2.00 -5.85
CA PRO A 117 31.30 -3.38 -5.97
C PRO A 117 30.91 -4.18 -4.71
N LEU A 118 30.07 -5.21 -4.89
CA LEU A 118 29.56 -6.03 -3.80
C LEU A 118 30.64 -6.98 -3.27
N ILE A 119 31.17 -7.82 -4.14
CA ILE A 119 32.10 -8.90 -3.82
C ILE A 119 33.11 -9.01 -4.96
N LYS A 120 34.39 -9.27 -4.64
CA LYS A 120 35.47 -9.42 -5.63
C LYS A 120 35.60 -10.85 -6.17
N ASP A 121 34.73 -11.75 -5.73
CA ASP A 121 34.78 -13.17 -6.07
C ASP A 121 34.33 -13.41 -7.51
N VAL A 122 34.66 -14.59 -8.03
CA VAL A 122 34.29 -15.02 -9.37
C VAL A 122 32.78 -15.24 -9.42
N ILE A 123 32.11 -14.46 -10.24
CA ILE A 123 30.70 -14.65 -10.59
C ILE A 123 30.60 -15.92 -11.44
N ASP A 124 29.81 -16.88 -10.96
CA ASP A 124 29.57 -18.12 -11.68
C ASP A 124 28.33 -17.94 -12.55
N ASN A 125 28.54 -17.71 -13.84
CA ASN A 125 27.47 -17.55 -14.82
C ASN A 125 26.79 -18.88 -15.21
N SER A 126 27.14 -20.01 -14.58
CA SER A 126 26.49 -21.31 -14.83
C SER A 126 25.23 -21.53 -13.99
N MET A 127 25.00 -20.71 -12.94
CA MET A 127 23.85 -20.84 -12.04
C MET A 127 23.29 -19.47 -11.65
N ASP A 128 22.01 -19.46 -11.27
CA ASP A 128 21.38 -18.28 -10.68
C ASP A 128 22.01 -17.98 -9.33
N GLN A 129 22.63 -16.80 -9.25
CA GLN A 129 23.27 -16.31 -8.04
C GLN A 129 22.51 -15.09 -7.51
N CYS A 130 22.28 -15.10 -6.19
CA CYS A 130 21.68 -14.01 -5.45
C CYS A 130 22.63 -13.56 -4.34
N ILE A 131 22.42 -12.35 -3.84
CA ILE A 131 23.22 -11.82 -2.74
C ILE A 131 22.42 -11.91 -1.45
N LEU A 132 23.09 -12.41 -0.42
CA LEU A 132 22.64 -12.30 0.96
C LEU A 132 23.43 -11.20 1.65
N MET A 133 22.79 -10.52 2.58
CA MET A 133 23.45 -9.56 3.46
C MET A 133 23.32 -9.99 4.91
N SER A 134 24.42 -9.98 5.66
CA SER A 134 24.39 -10.11 7.12
C SER A 134 23.78 -8.85 7.73
N ILE A 135 22.64 -8.99 8.42
CA ILE A 135 22.00 -7.86 9.10
C ILE A 135 22.82 -7.31 10.27
N ASN A 136 23.77 -8.10 10.79
CA ASN A 136 24.59 -7.71 11.92
C ASN A 136 25.83 -6.91 11.54
N THR A 137 26.39 -7.17 10.35
CA THR A 137 27.67 -6.61 9.89
C THR A 137 27.54 -5.79 8.60
N GLY A 138 26.48 -5.98 7.82
CA GLY A 138 26.32 -5.38 6.49
C GLY A 138 27.13 -6.07 5.39
N GLU A 139 27.78 -7.20 5.69
CA GLU A 139 28.60 -7.92 4.73
C GLU A 139 27.76 -8.69 3.72
N PHE A 140 28.20 -8.68 2.47
CA PHE A 140 27.54 -9.39 1.36
C PHE A 140 28.20 -10.73 1.11
N ARG A 141 27.39 -11.74 0.74
CA ARG A 141 27.87 -13.04 0.28
C ARG A 141 27.04 -13.56 -0.89
N ILE A 142 27.70 -14.26 -1.82
CA ILE A 142 27.03 -14.94 -2.92
C ILE A 142 26.34 -16.20 -2.36
N SER A 143 25.11 -16.45 -2.79
CA SER A 143 24.33 -17.64 -2.42
C SER A 143 23.48 -18.11 -3.60
N PRO A 144 23.10 -19.39 -3.65
CA PRO A 144 21.94 -19.82 -4.43
C PRO A 144 20.70 -18.98 -4.08
N CYS A 145 19.85 -18.74 -5.07
CA CYS A 145 18.62 -17.96 -4.92
C CYS A 145 17.47 -18.71 -4.21
N ALA A 146 17.64 -20.01 -3.93
CA ALA A 146 16.68 -20.84 -3.21
C ALA A 146 17.27 -21.35 -1.89
N ARG A 147 16.40 -21.52 -0.90
CA ARG A 147 16.69 -22.01 0.45
C ARG A 147 15.85 -23.24 0.77
N ASP A 148 16.14 -23.85 1.90
CA ASP A 148 15.28 -24.87 2.48
C ASP A 148 13.95 -24.22 2.92
N PRO A 149 12.78 -24.70 2.47
CA PRO A 149 11.48 -24.18 2.89
C PRO A 149 11.22 -24.24 4.39
N GLU A 150 11.92 -25.10 5.13
CA GLU A 150 11.84 -25.15 6.60
C GLU A 150 12.72 -24.08 7.28
N SER A 151 13.53 -23.36 6.50
CA SER A 151 14.44 -22.31 6.97
C SER A 151 14.44 -21.08 6.04
N PRO A 152 13.28 -20.38 5.90
CA PRO A 152 13.18 -19.15 5.13
C PRO A 152 14.14 -18.09 5.68
N LEU A 153 14.70 -17.29 4.78
CA LEU A 153 15.44 -16.09 5.17
C LEU A 153 14.48 -14.91 5.33
N PRO A 154 14.68 -14.08 6.36
CA PRO A 154 14.02 -12.79 6.45
C PRO A 154 14.41 -11.89 5.28
N PHE A 155 13.55 -10.93 4.96
CA PHE A 155 13.80 -9.92 3.96
C PHE A 155 13.07 -8.63 4.29
N PHE A 156 13.43 -7.56 3.60
CA PHE A 156 12.81 -6.25 3.81
C PHE A 156 12.21 -5.75 2.51
N CYS A 157 11.02 -5.17 2.59
CA CYS A 157 10.47 -4.37 1.51
C CYS A 157 10.75 -2.89 1.80
N LYS A 158 11.24 -2.15 0.80
CA LYS A 158 11.56 -0.72 0.85
C LYS A 158 10.69 0.06 -0.13
N LYS A 159 10.08 1.15 0.34
CA LYS A 159 9.37 2.13 -0.49
C LYS A 159 9.98 3.51 -0.30
N GLU A 160 10.55 4.06 -1.37
CA GLU A 160 11.18 5.38 -1.35
C GLU A 160 10.16 6.52 -1.40
N ILE A 161 10.49 7.64 -0.76
CA ILE A 161 9.69 8.88 -0.82
C ILE A 161 10.07 9.66 -2.07
N GLN A 162 9.07 10.27 -2.70
CA GLN A 162 9.25 11.26 -3.76
C GLN A 162 8.56 12.58 -3.35
N GLU A 163 9.16 13.71 -3.71
CA GLU A 163 8.84 15.02 -3.08
C GLU A 163 7.47 15.62 -3.46
N ASP A 164 6.81 15.11 -4.50
CA ASP A 164 5.55 15.68 -5.00
C ASP A 164 4.33 14.99 -4.35
N MET A 165 3.96 15.44 -3.14
CA MET A 165 2.81 14.87 -2.39
C MET A 165 1.62 15.84 -2.38
N SER A 166 0.83 15.82 -3.46
CA SER A 166 -0.53 16.39 -3.47
C SER A 166 -1.52 15.61 -2.61
N CYS A 167 -1.26 14.31 -2.41
CA CYS A 167 -1.99 13.41 -1.54
C CYS A 167 -1.23 13.11 -0.24
N PRO A 168 -1.90 12.72 0.86
CA PRO A 168 -1.26 12.34 2.12
C PRO A 168 -0.64 10.92 2.04
N THR A 169 -0.01 10.58 0.93
CA THR A 169 0.64 9.29 0.69
C THR A 169 1.78 9.43 -0.31
N VAL A 170 2.80 8.57 -0.18
CA VAL A 170 3.90 8.46 -1.16
C VAL A 170 3.54 7.62 -2.38
N ASP A 171 2.41 6.92 -2.32
CA ASP A 171 1.93 6.11 -3.42
C ASP A 171 1.39 7.01 -4.56
N LYS A 172 2.09 7.00 -5.69
CA LYS A 172 1.73 7.75 -6.90
C LYS A 172 0.47 7.24 -7.59
N GLY A 173 -0.02 6.05 -7.24
CA GLY A 173 -1.30 5.54 -7.70
C GLY A 173 -2.46 6.42 -7.24
N TYR A 174 -2.31 7.09 -6.10
CA TYR A 174 -3.26 8.10 -5.64
C TYR A 174 -3.08 9.40 -6.40
N LYS A 175 -4.15 9.88 -7.05
CA LYS A 175 -4.21 11.24 -7.62
C LYS A 175 -5.24 12.07 -6.89
N TYR A 176 -4.90 13.34 -6.69
CA TYR A 176 -5.80 14.31 -6.07
C TYR A 176 -6.88 14.76 -7.05
N SER A 177 -8.14 14.65 -6.64
CA SER A 177 -9.26 15.28 -7.33
C SER A 177 -9.54 16.64 -6.71
N THR A 178 -9.33 17.71 -7.48
CA THR A 178 -9.65 19.09 -7.05
C THR A 178 -11.15 19.28 -6.85
N GLU A 179 -11.99 18.66 -7.69
CA GLU A 179 -13.46 18.78 -7.63
C GLU A 179 -14.07 18.10 -6.40
N LEU A 180 -13.48 16.98 -5.96
CA LEU A 180 -13.95 16.20 -4.81
C LEU A 180 -13.14 16.44 -3.53
N ARG A 181 -12.04 17.19 -3.63
CA ARG A 181 -11.09 17.47 -2.54
C ARG A 181 -10.63 16.20 -1.78
N ARG A 182 -10.43 15.12 -2.52
CA ARG A 182 -10.02 13.80 -2.02
C ARG A 182 -9.02 13.17 -2.96
N CYS A 183 -8.25 12.22 -2.45
CA CYS A 183 -7.32 11.43 -3.25
C CYS A 183 -7.94 10.08 -3.57
N TYR A 184 -7.78 9.63 -4.81
CA TYR A 184 -8.32 8.35 -5.28
C TYR A 184 -7.25 7.53 -5.99
N LYS A 185 -7.30 6.21 -5.78
CA LYS A 185 -6.48 5.23 -6.49
C LYS A 185 -7.39 4.14 -7.06
N VAL A 186 -7.20 3.82 -8.34
CA VAL A 186 -7.93 2.74 -9.02
C VAL A 186 -7.07 1.48 -8.99
N ASN A 187 -7.51 0.47 -8.24
CA ASN A 187 -6.87 -0.83 -8.16
C ASN A 187 -7.48 -1.76 -9.22
N LYS A 188 -6.70 -2.03 -10.27
CA LYS A 188 -7.15 -2.81 -11.44
C LYS A 188 -7.16 -4.32 -11.19
N THR A 189 -6.37 -4.82 -10.24
CA THR A 189 -6.34 -6.24 -9.85
C THR A 189 -7.61 -6.59 -9.08
N PRO A 190 -8.48 -7.48 -9.63
CA PRO A 190 -9.74 -7.79 -8.98
C PRO A 190 -9.57 -8.49 -7.63
N LYS A 191 -10.38 -8.11 -6.64
CA LYS A 191 -10.41 -8.70 -5.29
C LYS A 191 -11.86 -8.91 -4.83
N LEU A 192 -12.06 -9.77 -3.82
CA LEU A 192 -13.33 -9.85 -3.11
C LEU A 192 -13.62 -8.52 -2.41
N TRP A 193 -14.89 -8.21 -2.13
CA TRP A 193 -15.24 -6.93 -1.51
C TRP A 193 -14.54 -6.72 -0.16
N SER A 194 -14.45 -7.76 0.67
CA SER A 194 -13.77 -7.73 1.96
C SER A 194 -12.26 -7.50 1.84
N GLU A 195 -11.62 -8.16 0.86
CA GLU A 195 -10.20 -7.98 0.56
C GLU A 195 -9.91 -6.57 0.04
N ALA A 196 -10.80 -6.02 -0.79
CA ALA A 196 -10.70 -4.65 -1.29
C ALA A 196 -10.82 -3.61 -0.15
N VAL A 197 -11.73 -3.83 0.81
CA VAL A 197 -11.79 -3.03 2.05
C VAL A 197 -10.46 -3.10 2.81
N GLN A 198 -9.92 -4.30 2.97
CA GLN A 198 -8.64 -4.51 3.66
C GLN A 198 -7.50 -3.79 2.94
N THR A 199 -7.40 -3.90 1.61
CA THR A 199 -6.38 -3.20 0.83
C THR A 199 -6.46 -1.69 1.05
N CYS A 200 -7.62 -1.07 0.86
CA CYS A 200 -7.75 0.38 1.06
C CYS A 200 -7.44 0.80 2.50
N TYR A 201 -7.82 -0.01 3.49
CA TYR A 201 -7.51 0.26 4.89
C TYR A 201 -6.01 0.19 5.18
N MET A 202 -5.31 -0.78 4.60
CA MET A 202 -3.85 -0.93 4.70
C MET A 202 -3.12 0.23 4.02
N GLU A 203 -3.65 0.70 2.90
CA GLU A 203 -3.25 1.93 2.21
C GLU A 203 -3.69 3.20 2.97
N GLY A 204 -4.28 3.13 4.17
CA GLY A 204 -4.61 4.33 4.96
C GLY A 204 -5.86 5.08 4.51
N GLY A 205 -6.61 4.55 3.54
CA GLY A 205 -7.88 5.06 3.06
C GLY A 205 -9.06 4.14 3.38
N MET A 206 -10.12 4.26 2.59
CA MET A 206 -11.30 3.39 2.60
C MET A 206 -11.74 3.09 1.16
N LEU A 207 -12.58 2.09 0.94
CA LEU A 207 -13.25 1.95 -0.35
C LEU A 207 -14.02 3.22 -0.69
N VAL A 208 -14.03 3.58 -1.97
CA VAL A 208 -14.68 4.77 -2.48
C VAL A 208 -16.15 4.82 -2.06
N LEU A 209 -16.59 6.00 -1.67
CA LEU A 209 -17.96 6.27 -1.28
C LEU A 209 -18.43 7.54 -1.99
N ALA A 210 -19.48 7.41 -2.81
CA ALA A 210 -20.16 8.53 -3.43
C ALA A 210 -21.66 8.38 -3.16
N GLU A 211 -22.25 9.36 -2.47
CA GLU A 211 -23.65 9.29 -2.03
C GLU A 211 -24.56 10.21 -2.87
N THR A 212 -23.97 11.07 -3.70
CA THR A 212 -24.71 11.99 -4.56
C THR A 212 -24.42 11.75 -6.04
N SER A 213 -25.39 12.07 -6.90
CA SER A 213 -25.22 12.01 -8.36
C SER A 213 -24.11 12.95 -8.86
N GLU A 214 -23.92 14.09 -8.19
CA GLU A 214 -22.83 15.01 -8.47
C GLU A 214 -21.46 14.38 -8.15
N GLU A 215 -21.29 13.75 -6.98
CA GLU A 215 -20.03 13.06 -6.64
C GLU A 215 -19.71 11.94 -7.62
N LEU A 216 -20.72 11.15 -8.00
CA LEU A 216 -20.59 10.08 -8.99
C LEU A 216 -20.16 10.62 -10.37
N GLN A 217 -20.74 11.74 -10.81
CA GLN A 217 -20.38 12.37 -12.08
C GLN A 217 -18.96 12.96 -12.04
N LYS A 218 -18.54 13.54 -10.92
CA LYS A 218 -17.16 14.03 -10.76
C LYS A 218 -16.17 12.87 -10.74
N LEU A 219 -16.50 11.78 -10.05
CA LEU A 219 -15.68 10.57 -9.99
C LEU A 219 -15.54 9.92 -11.39
N SER A 220 -16.59 9.92 -12.22
CA SER A 220 -16.54 9.35 -13.57
C SER A 220 -15.65 10.11 -14.56
N ARG A 221 -15.27 11.36 -14.26
CA ARG A 221 -14.27 12.12 -15.03
C ARG A 221 -12.84 11.70 -14.70
N PHE A 222 -12.65 11.05 -13.55
CA PHE A 222 -11.35 10.67 -13.02
C PHE A 222 -11.03 9.19 -13.25
N VAL A 223 -12.06 8.34 -13.35
CA VAL A 223 -11.92 6.88 -13.46
C VAL A 223 -12.45 6.38 -14.80
N GLU A 224 -11.73 5.42 -15.40
CA GLU A 224 -12.17 4.72 -16.62
C GLU A 224 -13.53 4.04 -16.42
N SER A 225 -14.30 3.89 -17.50
CA SER A 225 -15.59 3.20 -17.44
C SER A 225 -15.45 1.75 -16.94
N GLY A 226 -16.36 1.32 -16.08
CA GLY A 226 -16.29 0.00 -15.44
C GLY A 226 -17.17 -0.09 -14.19
N THR A 227 -17.17 -1.26 -13.54
CA THR A 227 -17.85 -1.48 -12.27
C THR A 227 -16.81 -1.72 -11.19
N TYR A 228 -16.85 -0.92 -10.13
CA TYR A 228 -15.86 -0.93 -9.05
C TYR A 228 -16.54 -1.14 -7.70
N SER A 229 -15.92 -1.91 -6.80
CA SER A 229 -16.43 -2.05 -5.43
C SER A 229 -16.43 -0.71 -4.68
N SER A 230 -17.43 -0.52 -3.82
CA SER A 230 -17.69 0.72 -3.06
C SER A 230 -17.94 0.46 -1.58
N GLY A 231 -17.63 1.45 -0.74
CA GLY A 231 -17.57 1.35 0.72
C GLY A 231 -18.92 1.37 1.44
N PHE A 232 -19.92 0.63 0.94
CA PHE A 232 -21.17 0.38 1.65
C PHE A 232 -21.61 -1.07 1.51
N ARG A 233 -22.38 -1.58 2.47
CA ARG A 233 -22.95 -2.94 2.44
C ARG A 233 -24.26 -3.03 3.22
N LYS A 234 -25.07 -4.01 2.89
CA LYS A 234 -26.25 -4.41 3.67
C LYS A 234 -25.79 -5.14 4.93
N LEU A 235 -26.44 -4.87 6.07
CA LEU A 235 -26.17 -5.54 7.34
C LEU A 235 -27.38 -6.37 7.76
N TYR A 236 -27.26 -7.69 7.84
CA TYR A 236 -28.34 -8.56 8.32
C TYR A 236 -28.64 -8.33 9.81
N PRO A 237 -29.90 -8.40 10.28
CA PRO A 237 -31.16 -8.69 9.55
C PRO A 237 -31.83 -7.47 8.90
N ARG A 238 -31.12 -6.34 8.79
CA ARG A 238 -31.69 -5.09 8.27
C ARG A 238 -31.69 -5.06 6.76
N GLU A 239 -32.68 -4.38 6.19
CA GLU A 239 -32.82 -4.18 4.74
C GLU A 239 -32.02 -2.97 4.24
N GLU A 240 -31.48 -2.17 5.14
CA GLU A 240 -30.72 -0.97 4.82
C GLU A 240 -29.22 -1.21 4.59
N TYR A 241 -28.63 -0.31 3.79
CA TYR A 241 -27.20 -0.26 3.51
C TYR A 241 -26.51 0.73 4.43
N TYR A 242 -25.31 0.38 4.85
CA TYR A 242 -24.47 1.17 5.74
C TYR A 242 -23.09 1.35 5.14
N THR A 243 -22.51 2.53 5.32
CA THR A 243 -21.14 2.86 4.93
C THR A 243 -20.15 2.13 5.84
N LEU A 244 -18.87 2.06 5.43
CA LEU A 244 -17.79 1.53 6.27
C LEU A 244 -17.62 2.30 7.60
N ALA A 245 -18.07 3.56 7.65
CA ALA A 245 -18.09 4.38 8.87
C ALA A 245 -19.32 4.14 9.77
N GLY A 246 -20.18 3.17 9.44
CA GLY A 246 -21.34 2.79 10.24
C GLY A 246 -22.58 3.69 10.07
N GLN A 247 -22.55 4.62 9.11
CA GLN A 247 -23.69 5.50 8.83
C GLN A 247 -24.62 4.86 7.79
N LYS A 248 -25.92 5.15 7.85
CA LYS A 248 -26.85 4.70 6.81
C LYS A 248 -26.47 5.36 5.48
N PHE A 249 -26.29 4.55 4.44
CA PHE A 249 -26.00 5.03 3.09
C PHE A 249 -27.23 5.77 2.54
N LYS A 250 -27.00 6.97 2.01
CA LYS A 250 -28.08 7.87 1.56
C LYS A 250 -28.25 7.95 0.05
N GLY A 251 -27.32 7.39 -0.71
CA GLY A 251 -27.37 7.41 -2.17
C GLY A 251 -28.46 6.51 -2.75
N GLU A 252 -28.90 6.85 -3.96
CA GLU A 252 -29.79 5.99 -4.75
C GLU A 252 -29.03 4.74 -5.22
N ILE A 253 -29.62 3.56 -5.02
CA ILE A 253 -28.98 2.28 -5.32
C ILE A 253 -29.74 1.59 -6.45
N ASN A 254 -29.05 1.31 -7.56
CA ASN A 254 -29.55 0.36 -8.54
C ASN A 254 -29.25 -1.08 -8.08
N LYS A 255 -30.27 -1.77 -7.54
CA LYS A 255 -30.09 -3.10 -6.93
C LYS A 255 -29.71 -4.14 -7.99
N TYR A 256 -28.69 -4.93 -7.68
CA TYR A 256 -28.36 -6.14 -8.41
C TYR A 256 -29.56 -7.08 -8.47
N GLN A 257 -29.87 -7.58 -9.67
CA GLN A 257 -30.88 -8.62 -9.82
C GLN A 257 -30.32 -9.93 -9.26
N PRO A 258 -31.00 -10.60 -8.32
CA PRO A 258 -30.50 -11.85 -7.77
C PRO A 258 -30.30 -12.89 -8.86
N VAL A 259 -29.22 -13.67 -8.75
CA VAL A 259 -28.92 -14.74 -9.69
C VAL A 259 -29.03 -16.08 -8.96
N GLU A 260 -29.72 -17.03 -9.57
CA GLU A 260 -29.80 -18.40 -9.08
C GLU A 260 -28.46 -19.12 -9.31
N ARG A 261 -27.91 -19.70 -8.26
CA ARG A 261 -26.72 -20.57 -8.28
C ARG A 261 -27.01 -21.87 -7.57
N TYR A 262 -26.23 -22.90 -7.84
CA TYR A 262 -26.31 -24.15 -7.09
C TYR A 262 -25.25 -24.15 -5.99
N ASN A 263 -25.66 -24.44 -4.75
CA ASN A 263 -24.72 -24.62 -3.65
C ASN A 263 -23.92 -25.92 -3.80
N ASN A 264 -22.98 -26.19 -2.89
CA ASN A 264 -22.14 -27.39 -2.93
C ASN A 264 -22.93 -28.72 -2.78
N TYR A 265 -24.21 -28.65 -2.41
CA TYR A 265 -25.13 -29.79 -2.30
C TYR A 265 -26.03 -29.95 -3.53
N GLY A 266 -25.87 -29.09 -4.56
CA GLY A 266 -26.68 -29.11 -5.77
C GLY A 266 -28.08 -28.53 -5.59
N GLU A 267 -28.31 -27.72 -4.55
CA GLU A 267 -29.59 -27.04 -4.30
C GLU A 267 -29.55 -25.60 -4.84
N PRO A 268 -30.65 -25.09 -5.41
CA PRO A 268 -30.70 -23.72 -5.89
C PRO A 268 -30.69 -22.71 -4.73
N GLU A 269 -29.82 -21.72 -4.85
CA GLU A 269 -29.61 -20.61 -3.92
C GLU A 269 -29.66 -19.28 -4.68
N MET A 270 -30.43 -18.32 -4.17
CA MET A 270 -30.51 -16.98 -4.73
C MET A 270 -29.38 -16.11 -4.18
N VAL A 271 -28.46 -15.67 -5.05
CA VAL A 271 -27.36 -14.78 -4.68
C VAL A 271 -27.80 -13.33 -4.81
N TYR A 272 -27.87 -12.62 -3.70
CA TYR A 272 -28.26 -11.22 -3.63
C TYR A 272 -27.04 -10.29 -3.65
N GLY A 273 -27.20 -9.12 -4.25
CA GLY A 273 -26.18 -8.07 -4.16
C GLY A 273 -26.25 -7.35 -2.83
N THR A 274 -25.41 -7.74 -1.87
CA THR A 274 -25.36 -7.18 -0.51
C THR A 274 -24.19 -6.21 -0.31
N CYS A 275 -23.20 -6.21 -1.19
CA CYS A 275 -22.08 -5.29 -1.18
C CYS A 275 -22.29 -4.15 -2.19
N GLY A 276 -21.75 -2.97 -1.89
CA GLY A 276 -21.88 -1.78 -2.72
C GLY A 276 -20.89 -1.76 -3.86
N ALA A 277 -21.33 -1.25 -5.00
CA ALA A 277 -20.51 -1.01 -6.18
C ALA A 277 -20.88 0.33 -6.83
N ILE A 278 -19.95 0.91 -7.58
CA ILE A 278 -20.21 2.05 -8.47
C ILE A 278 -20.04 1.57 -9.90
N GLU A 279 -21.04 1.82 -10.73
CA GLU A 279 -20.97 1.62 -12.17
C GLU A 279 -20.69 2.95 -12.85
N ILE A 280 -19.51 3.06 -13.45
CA ILE A 280 -19.04 4.23 -14.18
C ILE A 280 -19.30 3.99 -15.66
N SER A 281 -20.31 4.68 -16.18
CA SER A 281 -20.69 4.71 -17.60
C SER A 281 -21.11 6.14 -17.97
N ARG A 282 -21.79 6.35 -19.12
CA ARG A 282 -22.38 7.66 -19.47
C ARG A 282 -23.34 8.18 -18.38
N GLY A 283 -23.91 7.29 -17.57
CA GLY A 283 -24.60 7.62 -16.32
C GLY A 283 -23.96 6.87 -15.16
N ALA A 284 -23.09 7.54 -14.41
CA ALA A 284 -22.48 6.96 -13.22
C ALA A 284 -23.52 6.78 -12.13
N ARG A 285 -23.60 5.58 -11.54
CA ARG A 285 -24.59 5.24 -10.52
C ARG A 285 -24.05 4.29 -9.49
N SER A 286 -24.54 4.43 -8.26
CA SER A 286 -24.34 3.43 -7.22
C SER A 286 -25.23 2.21 -7.50
N SER A 287 -24.69 1.04 -7.22
CA SER A 287 -25.30 -0.26 -7.48
C SER A 287 -24.91 -1.25 -6.40
N THR A 288 -25.43 -2.47 -6.45
CA THR A 288 -24.95 -3.54 -5.57
C THR A 288 -24.31 -4.66 -6.36
N GLU A 289 -23.57 -5.49 -5.65
CA GLU A 289 -22.90 -6.68 -6.16
C GLU A 289 -22.90 -7.79 -5.10
N SER A 290 -22.70 -9.03 -5.55
CA SER A 290 -22.33 -10.11 -4.63
C SER A 290 -20.96 -9.82 -4.04
N CYS A 291 -20.85 -9.91 -2.72
CA CYS A 291 -19.60 -9.69 -1.99
C CYS A 291 -18.47 -10.65 -2.41
N ASP A 292 -18.84 -11.80 -2.98
CA ASP A 292 -17.92 -12.86 -3.40
C ASP A 292 -17.49 -12.71 -4.87
N THR A 293 -17.82 -11.59 -5.51
CA THR A 293 -17.40 -11.30 -6.88
C THR A 293 -16.04 -10.61 -6.86
N TYR A 294 -15.07 -11.15 -7.59
CA TYR A 294 -13.79 -10.48 -7.83
C TYR A 294 -14.00 -9.26 -8.72
N ARG A 295 -13.73 -8.05 -8.19
CA ARG A 295 -13.83 -6.81 -8.95
C ARG A 295 -12.64 -5.89 -8.74
N PRO A 296 -12.29 -5.07 -9.75
CA PRO A 296 -11.47 -3.90 -9.51
C PRO A 296 -12.18 -2.98 -8.52
N PHE A 297 -11.42 -2.14 -7.84
CA PHE A 297 -11.96 -1.29 -6.78
C PHE A 297 -11.22 0.05 -6.73
N ILE A 298 -11.83 1.02 -6.06
CA ILE A 298 -11.25 2.36 -5.93
C ILE A 298 -11.10 2.63 -4.44
N CYS A 299 -9.89 3.00 -4.04
CA CYS A 299 -9.63 3.50 -2.69
C CYS A 299 -9.73 5.03 -2.68
N GLN A 300 -10.25 5.58 -1.60
CA GLN A 300 -10.28 7.02 -1.34
C GLN A 300 -9.54 7.35 -0.05
N MET A 301 -8.88 8.50 -0.03
CA MET A 301 -8.28 9.10 1.14
C MET A 301 -8.85 10.51 1.34
N GLU A 302 -9.16 10.82 2.59
CA GLU A 302 -9.43 12.19 2.99
C GLU A 302 -8.10 12.94 3.15
N ILE A 303 -8.10 14.21 2.76
CA ILE A 303 -7.00 15.10 3.09
C ILE A 303 -7.31 15.70 4.46
N SER A 304 -6.34 15.66 5.38
CA SER A 304 -6.46 16.36 6.66
C SER A 304 -6.82 17.83 6.38
N LYS A 305 -7.91 18.29 6.98
CA LYS A 305 -8.26 19.71 6.93
C LYS A 305 -7.26 20.46 7.81
N ASP A 306 -6.41 21.24 7.17
CA ASP A 306 -5.70 22.35 7.81
C ASP A 306 -6.70 23.40 8.34
#